data_AF-A0A9W8N2Y9-F1
#
_entry.id   AF-A0A9W8N2Y9-F1
#
_cell.length_a   1.000
_cell.length_b   1.000
_cell.length_c   1.000
_cell.angle_alpha   90.00
_cell.angle_beta   90.00
_cell.angle_gamma   90.00
#
_symmetry.space_group_name_H-M   'P 1'
#
loop_
_entity.id
_entity.type
_entity.pdbx_description
1 polymer ?
#
loop_
_entity_poly.entity_id
_entity_poly.type
_entity_poly.pdbx_seq_one_letter_code
_entity_poly.pdbx_strand_id
1 'polypeptide(L)'
;MRVTWGLCPYFGGKYRDNNNNNNNDNNNTKLLATISRSPAQHFELPSPDASVRTKQMFWNAFSSDFGQFMVDMQDMLYPSSPSPPSSSSLNVETISAIMAQRTKYLIQLRYWLPILSDLCAQDPDSAILATTKAYAQTAIIFLNCFLDRTELAYDAYLPIFKDIVSTYEHLLSSSPLHMSSSSANEPASTHVPTSTSNTYNSPPSHLRVTLDVDLFHIITFTVSKCRDKTTRAAALRVFAQMTRHQALWTNSGMFAARAGVGRIVEDAGRRISSDTSSSTSSDINNADGFVPPEARYRYVSSEWDFQSRRMVAVFLPVVMTTMESGGDGAAAAAVRVPIKF
;
A
#
# COMPACT_ATOMS: atom_id res chain seq x y z
N MET A 1 7.82 -20.71 -7.56
CA MET A 1 7.64 -19.85 -6.37
C MET A 1 6.84 -18.63 -6.80
N ARG A 2 5.61 -18.44 -6.31
CA ARG A 2 4.81 -17.22 -6.59
C ARG A 2 5.00 -16.26 -5.43
N VAL A 3 5.47 -15.05 -5.71
CA VAL A 3 5.47 -13.95 -4.74
C VAL A 3 4.23 -13.10 -5.01
N THR A 4 3.27 -13.14 -4.10
CA THR A 4 2.04 -12.34 -4.19
C THR A 4 2.30 -10.95 -3.61
N TRP A 5 2.57 -9.97 -4.47
CA TRP A 5 2.73 -8.55 -4.10
C TRP A 5 1.37 -7.84 -3.90
N GLY A 6 0.44 -8.53 -3.23
CA GLY A 6 -0.81 -7.94 -2.75
C GLY A 6 -0.55 -6.87 -1.69
N LEU A 7 -1.57 -6.10 -1.33
CA LEU A 7 -1.45 -4.87 -0.55
C LEU A 7 -0.87 -5.01 0.88
N CYS A 8 -0.51 -6.21 1.34
CA CYS A 8 0.32 -6.41 2.51
C CYS A 8 0.87 -7.85 2.52
N PRO A 9 2.16 -8.09 2.86
CA PRO A 9 2.66 -9.44 3.12
C PRO A 9 2.02 -10.10 4.35
N TYR A 10 1.36 -9.36 5.24
CA TYR A 10 0.51 -9.91 6.31
C TYR A 10 -0.76 -10.59 5.79
N PHE A 11 -1.13 -10.34 4.54
CA PHE A 11 -2.25 -10.97 3.85
C PHE A 11 -1.78 -12.11 2.96
N GLY A 12 -0.72 -12.81 3.39
CA GLY A 12 -0.33 -14.09 2.84
C GLY A 12 -1.61 -14.92 2.71
N GLY A 13 -2.02 -15.13 1.46
CA GLY A 13 -3.22 -15.88 1.15
C GLY A 13 -3.14 -17.17 1.93
N LYS A 14 -4.26 -17.57 2.54
CA LYS A 14 -4.41 -18.91 3.08
C LYS A 14 -4.28 -19.89 1.90
N TYR A 15 -3.07 -20.15 1.43
CA TYR A 15 -2.63 -21.50 1.08
C TYR A 15 -2.59 -22.27 2.40
N ARG A 16 -3.77 -22.37 3.02
CA ARG A 16 -4.05 -23.41 3.97
C ARG A 16 -4.11 -24.61 3.06
N ASP A 17 -3.07 -25.45 3.11
CA ASP A 17 -3.06 -26.80 2.60
C ASP A 17 -4.20 -27.56 3.26
N ASN A 18 -5.42 -27.27 2.84
CA ASN A 18 -6.62 -27.91 3.29
C ASN A 18 -6.75 -29.15 2.40
N ASN A 19 -5.77 -30.05 2.53
CA ASN A 19 -5.74 -31.37 1.92
C ASN A 19 -6.76 -32.30 2.60
N ASN A 20 -7.92 -31.76 2.95
CA ASN A 20 -9.12 -32.53 3.29
C ASN A 20 -9.94 -32.62 2.01
N ASN A 21 -9.49 -33.50 1.12
CA ASN A 21 -10.32 -34.11 0.09
C ASN A 21 -11.49 -34.79 0.79
N ASN A 22 -12.66 -34.16 0.78
CA ASN A 22 -13.99 -34.76 0.71
C ASN A 22 -15.05 -33.73 1.16
N ASN A 23 -15.57 -32.95 0.20
CA ASN A 23 -16.97 -32.51 0.08
C ASN A 23 -17.04 -31.26 -0.82
N ASN A 24 -17.61 -31.43 -2.01
CA ASN A 24 -17.48 -30.50 -3.13
C ASN A 24 -18.57 -29.41 -3.23
N ASP A 25 -19.49 -29.30 -2.26
CA ASP A 25 -20.77 -28.63 -2.54
C ASP A 25 -21.09 -27.32 -1.77
N ASN A 26 -20.15 -26.64 -1.08
CA ASN A 26 -20.56 -25.46 -0.26
C ASN A 26 -19.54 -24.32 -0.05
N ASN A 27 -18.76 -23.95 -1.05
CA ASN A 27 -17.79 -22.84 -0.92
C ASN A 27 -18.46 -21.45 -0.73
N ASN A 28 -19.59 -21.19 -1.37
CA ASN A 28 -20.31 -19.90 -1.22
C ASN A 28 -20.91 -19.74 0.18
N THR A 29 -21.50 -20.79 0.73
CA THR A 29 -22.08 -20.82 2.08
C THR A 29 -21.02 -20.59 3.14
N LYS A 30 -19.79 -21.07 2.92
CA LYS A 30 -18.65 -20.84 3.81
C LYS A 30 -18.15 -19.40 3.76
N LEU A 31 -18.13 -18.76 2.58
CA LEU A 31 -17.76 -17.35 2.44
C LEU A 31 -18.78 -16.44 3.14
N LEU A 32 -20.08 -16.65 2.88
CA LEU A 32 -21.15 -15.94 3.60
C LEU A 32 -21.09 -16.18 5.11
N ALA A 33 -20.85 -17.43 5.54
CA ALA A 33 -20.64 -17.71 6.95
C ALA A 33 -19.39 -17.04 7.51
N THR A 34 -18.33 -16.80 6.73
CA THR A 34 -17.11 -16.12 7.19
C THR A 34 -17.34 -14.61 7.31
N ILE A 35 -17.91 -13.99 6.27
CA ILE A 35 -18.28 -12.56 6.26
C ILE A 35 -19.35 -12.26 7.33
N SER A 36 -20.24 -13.22 7.60
CA SER A 36 -21.31 -13.07 8.59
C SER A 36 -20.92 -13.50 10.01
N ARG A 37 -19.78 -14.16 10.24
CA ARG A 37 -19.46 -14.77 11.56
C ARG A 37 -18.93 -13.82 12.61
N SER A 38 -18.56 -12.60 12.27
CA SER A 38 -18.28 -11.60 13.30
C SER A 38 -18.85 -10.26 12.85
N PRO A 39 -19.86 -9.70 13.53
CA PRO A 39 -20.15 -8.28 13.34
C PRO A 39 -18.84 -7.51 13.52
N ALA A 40 -18.57 -6.51 12.66
CA ALA A 40 -17.41 -5.63 12.81
C ALA A 40 -17.18 -5.35 14.28
N GLN A 41 -16.03 -5.76 14.79
CA GLN A 41 -15.72 -5.47 16.18
C GLN A 41 -15.69 -3.95 16.31
N HIS A 42 -16.49 -3.39 17.21
CA HIS A 42 -16.35 -1.99 17.54
C HIS A 42 -15.04 -1.84 18.30
N PHE A 43 -14.14 -1.00 17.79
CA PHE A 43 -12.91 -0.65 18.48
C PHE A 43 -13.07 0.77 19.02
N GLU A 44 -12.88 0.94 20.32
CA GLU A 44 -12.83 2.26 20.94
C GLU A 44 -11.40 2.78 20.89
N LEU A 45 -11.22 4.03 20.46
CA LEU A 45 -9.89 4.64 20.42
C LEU A 45 -9.35 4.70 21.85
N PRO A 46 -8.11 4.22 22.11
CA PRO A 46 -7.52 4.32 23.43
C PRO A 46 -7.38 5.80 23.82
N SER A 47 -7.55 6.08 25.12
CA SER A 47 -7.36 7.42 25.69
C SER A 47 -6.01 8.03 25.23
N PRO A 48 -5.93 9.37 25.04
CA PRO A 48 -4.66 10.07 24.82
C PRO A 48 -3.57 9.66 25.81
N ASP A 49 -3.94 9.47 27.08
CA ASP A 49 -3.03 9.12 28.17
C ASP A 49 -2.76 7.61 28.27
N ALA A 50 -3.35 6.80 27.39
CA ALA A 50 -3.12 5.36 27.38
C ALA A 50 -1.65 5.04 27.08
N SER A 51 -1.15 3.99 27.72
CA SER A 51 0.22 3.53 27.49
C SER A 51 0.47 3.22 26.01
N VAL A 52 1.71 3.39 25.57
CA VAL A 52 2.15 3.00 24.21
C VAL A 52 1.74 1.55 23.88
N ARG A 53 1.87 0.65 24.86
CA ARG A 53 1.47 -0.76 24.71
C ARG A 53 -0.03 -0.91 24.46
N THR A 54 -0.87 -0.16 25.16
CA THR A 54 -2.33 -0.17 24.96
C THR A 54 -2.68 0.31 23.56
N LYS A 55 -2.05 1.40 23.12
CA LYS A 55 -2.21 1.94 21.75
C LYS A 55 -1.80 0.91 20.69
N GLN A 56 -0.66 0.24 20.89
CA GLN A 56 -0.20 -0.83 20.00
C GLN A 56 -1.15 -2.04 19.97
N MET A 57 -1.64 -2.52 21.12
CA MET A 57 -2.55 -3.67 21.16
C MET A 57 -3.87 -3.38 20.47
N PHE A 58 -4.46 -2.21 20.74
CA PHE A 58 -5.63 -1.72 20.03
C PHE A 58 -5.38 -1.70 18.52
N TRP A 59 -4.24 -1.15 18.10
CA TRP A 59 -3.90 -1.03 16.70
C TRP A 59 -3.71 -2.36 15.99
N ASN A 60 -3.01 -3.31 16.63
CA ASN A 60 -2.83 -4.66 16.11
C ASN A 60 -4.17 -5.38 15.95
N ALA A 61 -5.11 -5.18 16.89
CA ALA A 61 -6.43 -5.77 16.81
C ALA A 61 -7.23 -5.20 15.63
N PHE A 62 -7.27 -3.87 15.48
CA PHE A 62 -7.94 -3.22 14.37
C PHE A 62 -7.34 -3.60 13.01
N SER A 63 -6.02 -3.52 12.87
CA SER A 63 -5.31 -3.83 11.62
C SER A 63 -5.49 -5.30 11.21
N SER A 64 -5.53 -6.23 12.18
CA SER A 64 -5.81 -7.64 11.91
C SER A 64 -7.24 -7.86 11.39
N ASP A 65 -8.24 -7.25 12.03
CA ASP A 65 -9.65 -7.37 11.63
C ASP A 65 -9.89 -6.73 10.25
N PHE A 66 -9.43 -5.49 10.07
CA PHE A 66 -9.46 -4.79 8.79
C PHE A 66 -8.73 -5.58 7.70
N GLY A 67 -7.59 -6.17 8.04
CA GLY A 67 -6.80 -6.99 7.14
C GLY A 67 -7.52 -8.25 6.64
N GLN A 68 -8.25 -8.93 7.52
CA GLN A 68 -9.08 -10.06 7.11
C GLN A 68 -10.20 -9.62 6.17
N PHE A 69 -10.84 -8.47 6.44
CA PHE A 69 -11.81 -7.88 5.52
C PHE A 69 -11.20 -7.59 4.13
N MET A 70 -9.98 -7.06 4.07
CA MET A 70 -9.26 -6.80 2.82
C MET A 70 -9.01 -8.08 2.01
N VAL A 71 -8.65 -9.18 2.68
CA VAL A 71 -8.46 -10.50 2.05
C VAL A 71 -9.76 -11.02 1.48
N ASP A 72 -10.83 -11.01 2.28
CA ASP A 72 -12.16 -11.49 1.85
C ASP A 72 -12.66 -10.69 0.63
N MET A 73 -12.38 -9.39 0.63
CA MET A 73 -12.65 -8.51 -0.50
C MET A 73 -11.86 -8.87 -1.75
N GLN A 74 -10.56 -9.15 -1.61
CA GLN A 74 -9.70 -9.47 -2.73
C GLN A 74 -10.09 -10.81 -3.37
N ASP A 75 -10.39 -11.82 -2.55
CA ASP A 75 -10.84 -13.14 -3.02
C ASP A 75 -12.16 -13.05 -3.79
N MET A 76 -13.06 -12.15 -3.37
CA MET A 76 -14.31 -11.88 -4.06
C MET A 76 -14.11 -11.16 -5.41
N LEU A 77 -13.24 -10.14 -5.45
CA LEU A 77 -13.02 -9.34 -6.65
C LEU A 77 -12.15 -10.05 -7.70
N TYR A 78 -11.27 -10.95 -7.26
CA TYR A 78 -10.29 -11.64 -8.10
C TYR A 78 -10.23 -13.12 -7.73
N PRO A 79 -11.26 -13.90 -8.10
CA PRO A 79 -11.26 -15.33 -7.81
C PRO A 79 -10.01 -15.98 -8.42
N SER A 80 -9.27 -16.71 -7.60
CA SER A 80 -8.00 -17.35 -7.99
C SER A 80 -8.18 -18.48 -9.03
N SER A 81 -9.41 -18.93 -9.26
CA SER A 81 -9.71 -20.02 -10.19
C SER A 81 -9.99 -19.48 -11.60
N PRO A 82 -9.24 -19.92 -12.62
CA PRO A 82 -9.49 -19.58 -14.02
C PRO A 82 -10.70 -20.32 -14.61
N SER A 83 -11.35 -21.20 -13.84
CA SER A 83 -12.62 -21.80 -14.25
C SER A 83 -13.64 -20.67 -14.45
N PRO A 84 -14.25 -20.54 -15.65
CA PRO A 84 -15.26 -19.53 -15.89
C PRO A 84 -16.29 -19.65 -14.77
N PRO A 85 -16.54 -18.57 -14.00
CA PRO A 85 -17.56 -18.63 -12.98
C PRO A 85 -18.82 -19.08 -13.71
N SER A 86 -19.36 -20.24 -13.33
CA SER A 86 -20.76 -20.51 -13.58
C SER A 86 -21.46 -19.24 -13.14
N SER A 87 -22.23 -18.64 -14.04
CA SER A 87 -22.76 -17.27 -14.00
C SER A 87 -23.76 -17.01 -12.85
N SER A 88 -23.61 -17.73 -11.74
CA SER A 88 -24.17 -17.42 -10.43
C SER A 88 -23.58 -16.10 -9.95
N SER A 89 -24.30 -15.04 -10.29
CA SER A 89 -24.45 -13.79 -9.53
C SER A 89 -23.62 -13.75 -8.26
N LEU A 90 -22.74 -12.74 -8.13
CA LEU A 90 -22.36 -12.28 -6.80
C LEU A 90 -23.67 -12.14 -6.01
N ASN A 91 -23.82 -12.93 -4.95
CA ASN A 91 -25.03 -12.90 -4.16
C ASN A 91 -25.19 -11.45 -3.66
N VAL A 92 -26.33 -10.83 -4.01
CA VAL A 92 -26.68 -9.45 -3.61
C VAL A 92 -26.51 -9.27 -2.10
N GLU A 93 -26.79 -10.30 -1.32
CA GLU A 93 -26.58 -10.33 0.13
C GLU A 93 -25.10 -10.19 0.51
N THR A 94 -24.18 -10.81 -0.22
CA THR A 94 -22.73 -10.70 0.02
C THR A 94 -22.23 -9.29 -0.24
N ILE A 95 -22.63 -8.69 -1.37
CA ILE A 95 -22.29 -7.29 -1.68
C ILE A 95 -22.86 -6.37 -0.61
N SER A 96 -24.12 -6.57 -0.22
CA SER A 96 -24.78 -5.78 0.83
C SER A 96 -24.04 -5.87 2.17
N ALA A 97 -23.67 -7.07 2.60
CA ALA A 97 -22.92 -7.30 3.83
C ALA A 97 -21.56 -6.60 3.81
N ILE A 98 -20.84 -6.68 2.68
CA ILE A 98 -19.57 -5.99 2.48
C ILE A 98 -19.74 -4.46 2.54
N MET A 99 -20.78 -3.92 1.90
CA MET A 99 -21.08 -2.49 1.94
C MET A 99 -21.43 -2.01 3.36
N ALA A 100 -22.17 -2.81 4.11
CA ALA A 100 -22.46 -2.55 5.52
C ALA A 100 -21.17 -2.55 6.37
N GLN A 101 -20.30 -3.55 6.19
CA GLN A 101 -19.02 -3.65 6.87
C GLN A 101 -18.10 -2.47 6.55
N ARG A 102 -17.97 -2.13 5.25
CA ARG A 102 -17.25 -0.94 4.77
C ARG A 102 -17.74 0.33 5.45
N THR A 103 -19.06 0.50 5.56
CA THR A 103 -19.67 1.69 6.16
C THR A 103 -19.30 1.82 7.64
N LYS A 104 -19.30 0.70 8.38
CA LYS A 104 -18.87 0.68 9.80
C LYS A 104 -17.42 1.14 9.96
N TYR A 105 -16.49 0.58 9.19
CA TYR A 105 -15.09 1.02 9.24
C TYR A 105 -14.92 2.48 8.86
N LEU A 106 -15.63 2.96 7.83
CA LEU A 106 -15.54 4.38 7.43
C LEU A 106 -16.05 5.33 8.51
N ILE A 107 -17.14 5.00 9.20
CA ILE A 107 -17.65 5.80 10.32
C ILE A 107 -16.58 5.89 11.41
N GLN A 108 -16.01 4.75 11.79
CA GLN A 108 -15.02 4.66 12.84
C GLN A 108 -13.72 5.41 12.49
N LEU A 109 -13.18 5.19 11.30
CA LEU A 109 -11.96 5.85 10.83
C LEU A 109 -12.14 7.37 10.71
N ARG A 110 -13.30 7.84 10.23
CA ARG A 110 -13.60 9.27 10.16
C ARG A 110 -13.75 9.90 11.53
N TYR A 111 -14.25 9.16 12.51
CA TYR A 111 -14.29 9.61 13.90
C TYR A 111 -12.87 9.70 14.50
N TRP A 112 -12.00 8.74 14.21
CA TRP A 112 -10.63 8.72 14.74
C TRP A 112 -9.70 9.74 14.11
N LEU A 113 -9.84 10.04 12.82
CA LEU A 113 -8.84 10.83 12.08
C LEU A 113 -8.60 12.23 12.65
N PRO A 114 -9.62 13.01 13.08
CA PRO A 114 -9.40 14.28 13.77
C PRO A 114 -8.63 14.08 15.08
N ILE A 115 -9.01 13.08 15.89
CA ILE A 115 -8.35 12.79 17.18
C ILE A 115 -6.88 12.42 16.96
N LEU A 116 -6.59 11.55 15.99
CA LEU A 116 -5.22 11.19 15.62
C LEU A 116 -4.42 12.40 15.14
N SER A 117 -5.06 13.34 14.44
CA SER A 117 -4.42 14.57 13.98
C SER A 117 -4.06 15.49 15.16
N ASP A 118 -4.97 15.65 16.12
CA ASP A 118 -4.73 16.43 17.34
C ASP A 118 -3.62 15.79 18.20
N LEU A 119 -3.63 14.46 18.34
CA LEU A 119 -2.58 13.73 19.05
C LEU A 119 -1.21 13.86 18.37
N CYS A 120 -1.15 13.78 17.04
CA CYS A 120 0.09 14.01 16.29
C CYS A 120 0.56 15.47 16.43
N ALA A 121 -0.34 16.45 16.54
CA ALA A 121 0.03 17.84 16.74
C ALA A 121 0.61 18.07 18.15
N GLN A 122 0.14 17.32 19.16
CA GLN A 122 0.65 17.37 20.53
C GLN A 122 2.00 16.65 20.69
N ASP A 123 2.22 15.56 19.94
CA ASP A 123 3.45 14.77 19.97
C ASP A 123 3.93 14.48 18.53
N PRO A 124 4.54 15.48 17.84
CA PRO A 124 4.91 15.37 16.43
C PRO A 124 6.01 14.35 16.14
N ASP A 125 6.85 14.05 17.13
CA ASP A 125 7.93 13.06 17.01
C ASP A 125 7.46 11.61 17.23
N SER A 126 6.17 11.42 17.53
CA SER A 126 5.58 10.13 17.84
C SER A 126 5.40 9.27 16.60
N ALA A 127 6.39 8.42 16.32
CA ALA A 127 6.36 7.53 15.17
C ALA A 127 5.13 6.59 15.15
N ILE A 128 4.65 6.16 16.32
CA ILE A 128 3.46 5.31 16.44
C ILE A 128 2.19 6.08 16.05
N LEU A 129 2.00 7.30 16.53
CA LEU A 129 0.82 8.10 16.19
C LEU A 129 0.83 8.47 14.71
N ALA A 130 1.97 8.91 14.18
CA ALA A 130 2.17 9.23 12.77
C ALA A 130 1.85 8.04 11.86
N THR A 131 2.35 6.85 12.21
CA THR A 131 2.08 5.61 11.47
C THR A 131 0.60 5.22 11.53
N THR A 132 -0.01 5.31 12.71
CA THR A 132 -1.43 5.02 12.93
C THR A 132 -2.32 5.94 12.09
N LYS A 133 -2.00 7.25 12.07
CA LYS A 133 -2.69 8.25 11.23
C LYS A 133 -2.55 7.90 9.74
N ALA A 134 -1.34 7.65 9.27
CA ALA A 134 -1.07 7.32 7.86
C ALA A 134 -1.80 6.05 7.40
N TYR A 135 -1.90 5.04 8.28
CA TYR A 135 -2.70 3.86 7.97
C TYR A 135 -4.19 4.18 7.96
N ALA A 136 -4.72 4.91 8.94
CA ALA A 136 -6.14 5.27 8.98
C ALA A 136 -6.54 6.02 7.70
N GLN A 137 -5.69 6.94 7.23
CA GLN A 137 -5.82 7.60 5.94
C GLN A 137 -5.83 6.60 4.77
N THR A 138 -4.85 5.69 4.72
CA THR A 138 -4.75 4.65 3.69
C THR A 138 -5.99 3.76 3.65
N ALA A 139 -6.50 3.35 4.81
CA ALA A 139 -7.71 2.55 4.95
C ALA A 139 -8.95 3.31 4.44
N ILE A 140 -9.08 4.61 4.75
CA ILE A 140 -10.15 5.46 4.21
C ILE A 140 -10.08 5.52 2.68
N ILE A 141 -8.90 5.76 2.10
CA ILE A 141 -8.73 5.81 0.65
C ILE A 141 -9.15 4.46 0.04
N PHE A 142 -8.60 3.36 0.56
CA PHE A 142 -8.94 2.02 0.07
C PHE A 142 -10.44 1.78 0.13
N LEU A 143 -11.08 1.98 1.30
CA LEU A 143 -12.50 1.74 1.51
C LEU A 143 -13.39 2.58 0.58
N ASN A 144 -12.95 3.77 0.17
CA ASN A 144 -13.70 4.59 -0.78
C ASN A 144 -13.50 4.18 -2.24
N CYS A 145 -12.39 3.55 -2.57
CA CYS A 145 -11.99 3.33 -3.97
C CYS A 145 -11.98 1.85 -4.39
N PHE A 146 -12.07 0.88 -3.49
CA PHE A 146 -11.80 -0.54 -3.83
C PHE A 146 -12.76 -1.16 -4.85
N LEU A 147 -13.98 -0.62 -4.99
CA LEU A 147 -14.94 -1.06 -6.01
C LEU A 147 -14.74 -0.39 -7.37
N ASP A 148 -13.96 0.69 -7.43
CA ASP A 148 -13.70 1.39 -8.67
C ASP A 148 -12.64 0.65 -9.48
N ARG A 149 -13.11 -0.10 -10.49
CA ARG A 149 -12.27 -0.84 -11.42
C ARG A 149 -11.41 0.05 -12.31
N THR A 150 -11.81 1.30 -12.55
CA THR A 150 -11.03 2.27 -13.35
C THR A 150 -9.87 2.86 -12.56
N GLU A 151 -9.94 2.72 -11.24
CA GLU A 151 -9.06 3.34 -10.25
C GLU A 151 -8.95 4.87 -10.35
N LEU A 152 -9.92 5.55 -10.96
CA LEU A 152 -10.00 7.02 -11.05
C LEU A 152 -10.36 7.67 -9.72
N ALA A 153 -11.16 7.00 -8.88
CA ALA A 153 -11.68 7.53 -7.62
C ALA A 153 -10.59 7.95 -6.63
N TYR A 154 -9.40 7.37 -6.75
CA TYR A 154 -8.26 7.69 -5.90
C TYR A 154 -7.62 9.06 -6.21
N ASP A 155 -7.83 9.62 -7.40
CA ASP A 155 -7.23 10.90 -7.81
C ASP A 155 -7.73 12.04 -6.91
N ALA A 156 -8.98 11.92 -6.42
CA ALA A 156 -9.58 12.81 -5.42
C ALA A 156 -8.86 12.81 -4.06
N TYR A 157 -8.01 11.82 -3.78
CA TYR A 157 -7.28 11.67 -2.51
C TYR A 157 -5.83 12.15 -2.59
N LEU A 158 -5.45 12.88 -3.64
CA LEU A 158 -4.09 13.45 -3.78
C LEU A 158 -3.61 14.22 -2.53
N PRO A 159 -4.39 15.09 -1.88
CA PRO A 159 -3.93 15.78 -0.67
C PRO A 159 -3.55 14.81 0.46
N ILE A 160 -4.29 13.72 0.61
CA ILE A 160 -4.02 12.71 1.65
C ILE A 160 -2.79 11.89 1.28
N PHE A 161 -2.58 11.56 0.01
CA PHE A 161 -1.33 10.92 -0.43
C PHE A 161 -0.11 11.80 -0.13
N LYS A 162 -0.19 13.12 -0.37
CA LYS A 162 0.88 14.06 -0.02
C LYS A 162 1.17 14.08 1.48
N ASP A 163 0.13 14.10 2.31
CA ASP A 163 0.27 14.03 3.77
C ASP A 163 0.94 12.72 4.23
N ILE A 164 0.55 11.58 3.64
CA ILE A 164 1.20 10.29 3.90
C ILE A 164 2.69 10.35 3.54
N VAL A 165 3.06 10.82 2.35
CA VAL A 165 4.47 10.90 1.94
C VAL A 165 5.26 11.83 2.86
N SER A 166 4.72 13.00 3.19
CA SER A 166 5.35 13.96 4.10
C SER A 166 5.56 13.38 5.49
N THR A 167 4.59 12.60 5.99
CA THR A 167 4.71 11.91 7.28
C THR A 167 5.91 10.99 7.27
N TYR A 168 6.12 10.23 6.19
CA TYR A 168 7.25 9.31 6.09
C TYR A 168 8.59 10.02 5.93
N GLU A 169 8.65 11.09 5.12
CA GLU A 169 9.85 11.90 4.98
C GLU A 169 10.28 12.47 6.34
N HIS A 170 9.34 12.90 7.17
CA HIS A 170 9.62 13.34 8.54
C HIS A 170 10.15 12.19 9.41
N LEU A 171 9.48 11.03 9.45
CA LEU A 171 9.90 9.88 10.25
C LEU A 171 11.31 9.39 9.90
N LEU A 172 11.67 9.43 8.61
CA LEU A 172 13.00 9.02 8.13
C LEU A 172 14.06 10.09 8.40
N SER A 173 13.71 11.37 8.33
CA SER A 173 14.64 12.49 8.60
C SER A 173 14.99 12.60 10.08
N SER A 174 14.04 12.28 10.97
CA SER A 174 14.26 12.25 12.42
C SER A 174 15.12 11.07 12.89
N SER A 175 15.77 10.32 11.97
CA SER A 175 16.70 9.22 12.27
C SER A 175 18.14 9.70 12.45
N PRO A 176 18.68 9.77 13.69
CA PRO A 176 20.01 10.30 13.97
C PRO A 176 21.14 9.30 13.66
N LEU A 177 20.98 8.47 12.62
CA LEU A 177 22.00 7.52 12.17
C LEU A 177 22.92 8.09 11.09
N HIS A 178 22.93 9.41 10.89
CA HIS A 178 24.08 10.06 10.26
C HIS A 178 25.24 9.98 11.26
N MET A 179 25.90 8.82 11.32
CA MET A 179 27.23 8.70 11.90
C MET A 179 28.10 9.71 11.17
N SER A 180 28.33 10.83 11.85
CA SER A 180 29.42 11.74 11.60
C SER A 180 30.70 10.91 11.66
N SER A 181 31.14 10.43 10.50
CA SER A 181 32.52 10.04 10.25
C SER A 181 33.34 11.33 10.22
N SER A 182 33.50 11.94 11.38
CA SER A 182 34.41 13.06 11.57
C SER A 182 35.05 12.95 12.94
N SER A 183 36.20 12.29 12.97
CA SER A 183 37.42 12.77 13.63
C SER A 183 38.44 11.65 13.73
N ALA A 184 39.38 11.63 12.80
CA ALA A 184 40.74 11.24 13.11
C ALA A 184 41.55 12.53 13.03
N ASN A 185 41.71 13.19 14.18
CA ASN A 185 42.89 13.93 14.61
C ASN A 185 42.54 14.74 15.86
N GLU A 186 42.73 14.10 17.01
CA GLU A 186 43.10 14.80 18.24
C GLU A 186 44.64 14.78 18.34
N PRO A 187 45.26 15.77 19.01
CA PRO A 187 45.63 15.45 20.37
C PRO A 187 45.33 16.54 21.40
N ALA A 188 44.69 16.08 22.47
CA ALA A 188 44.92 16.38 23.88
C ALA A 188 45.13 17.84 24.31
N SER A 189 44.12 18.39 24.97
CA SER A 189 44.37 19.21 26.15
C SER A 189 43.28 19.00 27.20
N THR A 190 43.76 18.61 28.38
CA THR A 190 43.05 18.34 29.62
C THR A 190 42.32 19.58 30.12
N HIS A 191 40.99 19.52 30.31
CA HIS A 191 40.29 20.26 31.37
C HIS A 191 38.85 19.75 31.56
N VAL A 192 38.56 19.37 32.81
CA VAL A 192 37.23 18.98 33.33
C VAL A 192 36.46 20.26 33.72
N PRO A 193 35.14 20.33 33.43
CA PRO A 193 34.20 20.47 34.53
C PRO A 193 32.94 19.60 34.39
N THR A 194 32.63 18.93 35.49
CA THR A 194 31.41 18.20 35.80
C THR A 194 30.18 19.07 35.59
N SER A 195 29.37 18.72 34.58
CA SER A 195 28.01 19.25 34.39
C SER A 195 27.04 18.09 34.28
N THR A 196 26.29 17.85 35.36
CA THR A 196 25.16 16.93 35.42
C THR A 196 24.02 17.45 34.55
N SER A 197 24.07 17.17 33.25
CA SER A 197 22.91 17.35 32.37
C SER A 197 22.04 16.10 32.46
N ASN A 198 20.82 16.28 32.96
CA ASN A 198 19.74 15.29 32.89
C ASN A 198 19.52 14.88 31.42
N THR A 199 20.09 13.75 31.03
CA THR A 199 19.72 13.02 29.82
C THR A 199 18.28 12.57 29.97
N TYR A 200 17.35 13.37 29.47
CA TYR A 200 16.03 12.88 29.10
C TYR A 200 16.25 11.73 28.12
N ASN A 201 15.88 10.53 28.58
CA ASN A 201 15.94 9.28 27.84
C ASN A 201 15.20 9.45 26.51
N SER A 202 15.95 9.77 25.45
CA SER A 202 15.44 9.64 24.09
C SER A 202 15.02 8.18 23.91
N PRO A 203 13.80 7.90 23.39
CA PRO A 203 13.31 6.54 23.29
C PRO A 203 14.33 5.70 22.51
N PRO A 204 14.67 4.50 23.02
CA PRO A 204 15.77 3.74 22.47
C PRO A 204 15.46 3.32 21.03
N SER A 205 16.46 3.49 20.16
CA SER A 205 16.39 3.33 18.69
C SER A 205 15.77 2.02 18.19
N HIS A 206 15.71 0.98 19.02
CA HIS A 206 15.14 -0.32 18.69
C HIS A 206 13.60 -0.31 18.58
N LEU A 207 12.88 0.62 19.22
CA LEU A 207 11.43 0.75 19.04
C LEU A 207 11.04 1.30 17.66
N ARG A 208 11.99 1.89 16.91
CA ARG A 208 11.76 2.32 15.52
C ARG A 208 11.74 1.15 14.54
N VAL A 209 12.39 0.03 14.88
CA VAL A 209 12.52 -1.16 14.01
C VAL A 209 11.21 -1.97 13.95
N THR A 210 10.31 -1.84 14.92
CA THR A 210 9.02 -2.56 14.89
C THR A 210 7.98 -1.89 13.99
N LEU A 211 8.11 -0.58 13.74
CA LEU A 211 7.23 0.17 12.84
C LEU A 211 7.49 -0.14 11.36
N ASP A 212 8.62 -0.76 11.05
CA ASP A 212 9.13 -0.95 9.70
C ASP A 212 8.21 -1.80 8.79
N VAL A 213 7.54 -2.83 9.33
CA VAL A 213 6.71 -3.73 8.51
C VAL A 213 5.36 -3.10 8.17
N ASP A 214 4.79 -2.35 9.11
CA ASP A 214 3.52 -1.65 8.89
C ASP A 214 3.70 -0.40 8.02
N LEU A 215 4.85 0.27 8.12
CA LEU A 215 5.10 1.44 7.28
C LEU A 215 5.23 1.05 5.79
N PHE A 216 5.78 -0.14 5.53
CA PHE A 216 6.13 -0.56 4.19
C PHE A 216 4.91 -0.72 3.26
N HIS A 217 3.77 -1.19 3.79
CA HIS A 217 2.59 -1.42 2.97
C HIS A 217 1.85 -0.12 2.60
N ILE A 218 1.83 0.87 3.48
CA ILE A 218 1.23 2.19 3.24
C ILE A 218 1.98 2.93 2.13
N ILE A 219 3.32 2.94 2.19
CA ILE A 219 4.10 3.61 1.14
C ILE A 219 4.00 2.83 -0.18
N THR A 220 3.96 1.50 -0.14
CA THR A 220 3.72 0.66 -1.33
C THR A 220 2.35 0.94 -1.94
N PHE A 221 1.31 1.08 -1.12
CA PHE A 221 -0.03 1.49 -1.56
C PHE A 221 0.04 2.85 -2.24
N THR A 222 0.74 3.83 -1.65
CA THR A 222 0.89 5.17 -2.21
C THR A 222 1.60 5.15 -3.56
N VAL A 223 2.71 4.42 -3.70
CA VAL A 223 3.41 4.25 -4.98
C VAL A 223 2.49 3.63 -6.04
N SER A 224 1.62 2.72 -5.64
CA SER A 224 0.73 1.98 -6.55
C SER A 224 -0.53 2.74 -6.94
N LYS A 225 -1.07 3.56 -6.02
CA LYS A 225 -2.40 4.17 -6.12
C LYS A 225 -2.34 5.70 -6.21
N CYS A 226 -1.23 6.37 -5.92
CA CYS A 226 -1.11 7.79 -6.24
C CYS A 226 -0.80 7.94 -7.73
N ARG A 227 -1.54 8.79 -8.45
CA ARG A 227 -1.31 9.06 -9.89
C ARG A 227 -0.59 10.36 -10.18
N ASP A 228 -0.49 11.25 -9.20
CA ASP A 228 0.39 12.42 -9.32
C ASP A 228 1.85 11.97 -9.40
N LYS A 229 2.50 12.32 -10.50
CA LYS A 229 3.89 11.97 -10.77
C LYS A 229 4.83 12.42 -9.64
N THR A 230 4.63 13.64 -9.15
CA THR A 230 5.53 14.24 -8.14
C THR A 230 5.42 13.51 -6.81
N THR A 231 4.20 13.32 -6.33
CA THR A 231 3.93 12.61 -5.07
C THR A 231 4.35 11.14 -5.15
N ARG A 232 4.11 10.47 -6.29
CA ARG A 232 4.57 9.09 -6.51
C ARG A 232 6.10 9.00 -6.53
N ALA A 233 6.79 9.91 -7.19
CA ALA A 233 8.25 9.94 -7.21
C ALA A 233 8.82 10.15 -5.79
N ALA A 234 8.22 11.04 -5.01
CA ALA A 234 8.59 11.22 -3.60
C ALA A 234 8.35 9.94 -2.79
N ALA A 235 7.19 9.29 -2.96
CA ALA A 235 6.89 8.01 -2.32
C ALA A 235 7.90 6.91 -2.70
N LEU A 236 8.35 6.86 -3.95
CA LEU A 236 9.40 5.94 -4.40
C LEU A 236 10.75 6.21 -3.72
N ARG A 237 11.13 7.48 -3.49
CA ARG A 237 12.35 7.83 -2.75
C ARG A 237 12.27 7.36 -1.30
N VAL A 238 11.15 7.64 -0.63
CA VAL A 238 10.87 7.14 0.73
C VAL A 238 10.98 5.62 0.76
N PHE A 239 10.33 4.93 -0.20
CA PHE A 239 10.36 3.47 -0.28
C PHE A 239 11.78 2.92 -0.48
N ALA A 240 12.60 3.58 -1.31
CA ALA A 240 14.00 3.23 -1.50
C ALA A 240 14.81 3.40 -0.21
N GLN A 241 14.59 4.49 0.53
CA GLN A 241 15.26 4.74 1.80
C GLN A 241 14.88 3.69 2.85
N MET A 242 13.59 3.40 3.02
CA MET A 242 13.10 2.33 3.90
C MET A 242 13.70 0.97 3.53
N THR A 243 13.75 0.65 2.24
CA THR A 243 14.35 -0.60 1.73
C THR A 243 15.83 -0.74 2.11
N ARG A 244 16.59 0.36 2.18
CA ARG A 244 17.99 0.33 2.62
C ARG A 244 18.14 0.07 4.11
N HIS A 245 17.18 0.51 4.92
CA HIS A 245 17.19 0.33 6.37
C HIS A 245 16.73 -1.08 6.77
N GLN A 246 15.88 -1.72 5.96
CA GLN A 246 15.35 -3.05 6.24
C GLN A 246 16.16 -4.12 5.51
N ALA A 247 16.80 -5.03 6.25
CA ALA A 247 17.62 -6.13 5.70
C ALA A 247 16.79 -7.26 5.02
N LEU A 248 15.58 -6.97 4.54
CA LEU A 248 14.73 -7.94 3.85
C LEU A 248 15.03 -7.91 2.35
N TRP A 249 15.68 -8.96 1.86
CA TRP A 249 16.17 -9.08 0.48
C TRP A 249 15.04 -8.97 -0.57
N THR A 250 13.79 -9.19 -0.16
CA THR A 250 12.60 -9.02 -1.01
C THR A 250 12.29 -7.57 -1.35
N ASN A 251 12.79 -6.61 -0.56
CA ASN A 251 12.42 -5.20 -0.70
C ASN A 251 13.05 -4.55 -1.94
N SER A 252 14.31 -4.88 -2.26
CA SER A 252 14.98 -4.39 -3.48
C SER A 252 14.25 -4.85 -4.76
N GLY A 253 13.81 -6.11 -4.79
CA GLY A 253 13.03 -6.63 -5.92
C GLY A 253 11.69 -5.93 -6.07
N MET A 254 10.98 -5.68 -4.96
CA MET A 254 9.73 -4.92 -5.02
C MET A 254 9.95 -3.46 -5.40
N PHE A 255 10.99 -2.81 -4.90
CA PHE A 255 11.38 -1.47 -5.32
C PHE A 255 11.60 -1.41 -6.83
N ALA A 256 12.42 -2.31 -7.37
CA ALA A 256 12.68 -2.38 -8.81
C ALA A 256 11.40 -2.63 -9.61
N ALA A 257 10.52 -3.53 -9.15
CA ALA A 257 9.23 -3.78 -9.78
C ALA A 257 8.35 -2.51 -9.79
N ARG A 258 8.19 -1.84 -8.65
CA ARG A 258 7.35 -0.66 -8.49
C ARG A 258 7.91 0.56 -9.23
N ALA A 259 9.23 0.77 -9.19
CA ALA A 259 9.89 1.79 -9.99
C ALA A 259 9.73 1.52 -11.49
N GLY A 260 9.80 0.25 -11.90
CA GLY A 260 9.52 -0.17 -13.27
C GLY A 260 8.10 0.17 -13.72
N VAL A 261 7.10 -0.05 -12.87
CA VAL A 261 5.71 0.39 -13.12
C VAL A 261 5.63 1.89 -13.27
N GLY A 262 6.20 2.64 -12.33
CA GLY A 262 6.19 4.11 -12.40
C GLY A 262 6.72 4.59 -13.74
N ARG A 263 7.87 4.03 -14.18
CA ARG A 263 8.45 4.32 -15.49
C ARG A 263 7.53 3.96 -16.65
N ILE A 264 6.98 2.75 -16.68
CA ILE A 264 6.13 2.29 -17.80
C ILE A 264 4.85 3.12 -17.89
N VAL A 265 4.23 3.37 -16.75
CA VAL A 265 3.02 4.18 -16.65
C VAL A 265 3.29 5.61 -17.12
N GLU A 266 4.41 6.20 -16.72
CA GLU A 266 4.83 7.52 -17.16
C GLU A 266 5.26 7.56 -18.64
N ASP A 267 5.96 6.53 -19.13
CA ASP A 267 6.40 6.40 -20.52
C ASP A 267 5.20 6.18 -21.46
N ALA A 268 4.23 5.36 -21.06
CA ALA A 268 2.99 5.13 -21.80
C ALA A 268 2.14 6.40 -21.86
N GLY A 269 1.99 7.12 -20.75
CA GLY A 269 1.30 8.42 -20.73
C GLY A 269 1.94 9.43 -21.69
N ARG A 270 3.29 9.48 -21.74
CA ARG A 270 4.01 10.34 -22.69
C ARG A 270 3.69 10.02 -24.15
N ARG A 271 3.68 8.73 -24.54
CA ARG A 271 3.42 8.31 -25.93
C ARG A 271 2.00 8.66 -26.40
N ILE A 272 1.01 8.46 -25.53
CA ILE A 272 -0.38 8.78 -25.86
C ILE A 272 -0.55 10.29 -26.07
N SER A 273 0.15 11.10 -25.26
CA SER A 273 0.12 12.55 -25.45
C SER A 273 0.82 13.02 -26.72
N SER A 274 1.89 12.35 -27.18
CA SER A 274 2.56 12.73 -28.43
C SER A 274 1.71 12.40 -29.65
N ASP A 275 1.01 11.26 -29.66
CA ASP A 275 0.23 10.82 -30.81
C ASP A 275 -1.07 11.63 -30.97
N THR A 276 -1.61 12.18 -29.88
CA THR A 276 -2.84 13.00 -29.90
C THR A 276 -2.56 14.47 -30.25
N SER A 277 -1.30 14.91 -30.20
CA SER A 277 -0.91 16.31 -30.41
C SER A 277 -0.96 16.80 -31.87
N SER A 278 -1.35 15.95 -32.83
CA SER A 278 -1.52 16.35 -34.24
C SER A 278 -2.91 16.91 -34.57
N SER A 279 -3.84 17.00 -33.61
CA SER A 279 -5.12 17.70 -33.79
C SER A 279 -5.28 18.82 -32.76
N THR A 280 -5.11 20.05 -33.22
CA THR A 280 -5.40 21.33 -32.55
C THR A 280 -6.43 21.25 -31.41
N SER A 281 -5.99 21.43 -30.14
CA SER A 281 -6.71 22.05 -28.99
C SER A 281 -6.61 21.36 -27.60
N SER A 282 -5.76 20.35 -27.35
CA SER A 282 -5.77 19.63 -26.05
C SER A 282 -4.51 19.75 -25.16
N ASP A 283 -3.95 20.94 -24.99
CA ASP A 283 -2.88 21.18 -23.97
C ASP A 283 -3.39 21.19 -22.51
N ILE A 284 -4.70 21.08 -22.30
CA ILE A 284 -5.31 21.18 -20.96
C ILE A 284 -5.13 19.89 -20.14
N ASN A 285 -5.02 18.71 -20.77
CA ASN A 285 -5.05 17.43 -20.03
C ASN A 285 -3.68 16.91 -19.57
N ASN A 286 -2.57 17.48 -20.08
CA ASN A 286 -1.22 17.13 -19.60
C ASN A 286 -0.74 18.04 -18.45
N ALA A 287 -1.47 19.11 -18.13
CA ALA A 287 -1.06 20.11 -17.15
C ALA A 287 -1.12 19.59 -15.70
N ASP A 288 -1.99 18.61 -15.40
CA ASP A 288 -2.26 18.21 -14.02
C ASP A 288 -1.31 17.12 -13.48
N GLY A 289 -0.40 16.59 -14.31
CA GLY A 289 0.60 15.62 -13.87
C GLY A 289 0.06 14.23 -13.48
N PHE A 290 -1.21 13.95 -13.78
CA PHE A 290 -1.85 12.65 -13.57
C PHE A 290 -1.62 11.69 -14.74
N VAL A 291 -1.67 10.39 -14.44
CA VAL A 291 -1.59 9.33 -15.44
C VAL A 291 -2.98 9.09 -16.07
N PRO A 292 -3.10 9.12 -17.41
CA PRO A 292 -4.38 8.91 -18.07
C PRO A 292 -4.86 7.44 -17.95
N PRO A 293 -6.18 7.16 -17.96
CA PRO A 293 -6.77 5.83 -17.77
C PRO A 293 -6.15 4.69 -18.61
N GLU A 294 -5.88 4.97 -19.87
CA GLU A 294 -5.37 4.05 -20.88
C GLU A 294 -3.90 3.66 -20.67
N ALA A 295 -3.14 4.47 -19.93
CA ALA A 295 -1.75 4.16 -19.55
C ALA A 295 -1.65 3.42 -18.20
N ARG A 296 -2.79 3.02 -17.62
CA ARG A 296 -2.82 2.41 -16.28
C ARG A 296 -2.66 0.90 -16.36
N TYR A 297 -1.82 0.40 -15.47
CA TYR A 297 -1.50 -1.02 -15.35
C TYR A 297 -1.69 -1.50 -13.92
N ARG A 298 -2.23 -2.71 -13.75
CA ARG A 298 -2.31 -3.42 -12.48
C ARG A 298 -1.30 -4.56 -12.45
N TYR A 299 -0.64 -4.73 -11.30
CA TYR A 299 0.19 -5.89 -11.03
C TYR A 299 -0.68 -7.15 -10.95
N VAL A 300 -0.24 -8.25 -11.58
CA VAL A 300 -0.96 -9.53 -11.55
C VAL A 300 -0.12 -10.64 -10.97
N SER A 301 1.11 -10.80 -11.44
CA SER A 301 1.99 -11.89 -11.03
C SER A 301 3.46 -11.54 -11.19
N SER A 302 4.31 -12.34 -10.58
CA SER A 302 5.74 -12.34 -10.83
C SER A 302 6.12 -13.73 -11.30
N GLU A 303 6.86 -13.78 -12.39
CA GLU A 303 7.29 -15.00 -13.06
C GLU A 303 8.81 -15.08 -13.01
N TRP A 304 9.35 -16.29 -12.89
CA TRP A 304 10.79 -16.49 -13.04
C TRP A 304 11.10 -16.81 -14.49
N ASP A 305 11.86 -15.95 -15.15
CA ASP A 305 12.43 -16.20 -16.47
C ASP A 305 13.72 -17.00 -16.28
N PHE A 306 13.61 -18.33 -16.41
CA PHE A 306 14.73 -19.26 -16.23
C PHE A 306 15.83 -19.08 -17.27
N GLN A 307 15.48 -18.69 -18.49
CA GLN A 307 16.44 -18.49 -19.58
C GLN A 307 17.34 -17.28 -19.29
N SER A 308 16.72 -16.16 -18.89
CA SER A 308 17.46 -14.95 -18.54
C SER A 308 17.90 -14.90 -17.06
N ARG A 309 17.58 -15.94 -16.28
CA ARG A 309 17.83 -16.04 -14.82
C ARG A 309 17.41 -14.79 -14.04
N ARG A 310 16.20 -14.29 -14.30
CA ARG A 310 15.68 -13.08 -13.66
C ARG A 310 14.22 -13.22 -13.30
N MET A 311 13.77 -12.45 -12.30
CA MET A 311 12.35 -12.31 -12.02
C MET A 311 11.74 -11.27 -12.96
N VAL A 312 10.51 -11.50 -13.41
CA VAL A 312 9.75 -10.61 -14.29
C VAL A 312 8.42 -10.31 -13.61
N ALA A 313 8.15 -9.04 -13.35
CA ALA A 313 6.82 -8.61 -12.91
C ALA A 313 5.89 -8.47 -14.12
N VAL A 314 4.68 -9.00 -13.99
CA VAL A 314 3.66 -9.03 -15.04
C VAL A 314 2.53 -8.09 -14.67
N PHE A 315 2.19 -7.24 -15.64
CA PHE A 315 1.15 -6.24 -15.49
C PHE A 315 0.11 -6.36 -16.60
N LEU A 316 -1.14 -6.08 -16.26
CA LEU A 316 -2.25 -6.01 -17.21
C LEU A 316 -2.79 -4.58 -17.24
N PRO A 317 -3.26 -4.08 -18.40
CA PRO A 317 -3.93 -2.80 -18.46
C PRO A 317 -5.20 -2.82 -17.58
N VAL A 318 -5.49 -1.69 -16.94
CA VAL A 318 -6.69 -1.52 -16.11
C VAL A 318 -7.92 -1.39 -17.01
N VAL A 319 -7.84 -0.55 -18.04
CA VAL A 319 -8.86 -0.45 -19.08
C VAL A 319 -8.47 -1.39 -20.21
N MET A 320 -9.18 -2.51 -20.34
CA MET A 320 -9.14 -3.25 -21.59
C MET A 320 -10.00 -2.47 -22.58
N THR A 321 -9.37 -1.69 -23.45
CA THR A 321 -10.07 -1.14 -24.61
C THR A 321 -10.69 -2.31 -25.36
N THR A 322 -12.01 -2.39 -25.35
CA THR A 322 -12.78 -3.27 -26.22
C THR A 322 -12.51 -2.81 -27.65
N MET A 323 -11.40 -3.27 -28.23
CA MET A 323 -11.19 -3.13 -29.66
C MET A 323 -12.30 -3.94 -30.32
N GLU A 324 -13.14 -3.22 -31.07
CA GLU A 324 -14.31 -3.76 -31.71
C GLU A 324 -13.94 -4.98 -32.55
N SER A 325 -14.64 -6.06 -32.26
CA SER A 325 -14.65 -7.37 -32.88
C SER A 325 -14.55 -7.30 -34.41
N GLY A 326 -13.34 -7.43 -34.95
CA GLY A 326 -13.11 -7.51 -36.40
C GLY A 326 -11.97 -8.42 -36.86
N GLY A 327 -11.03 -8.80 -35.99
CA GLY A 327 -9.93 -9.69 -36.37
C GLY A 327 -9.17 -10.17 -35.14
N ASP A 328 -8.83 -11.47 -35.14
CA ASP A 328 -8.03 -12.21 -34.16
C ASP A 328 -7.64 -11.43 -32.90
N GLY A 329 -8.43 -11.64 -31.84
CA GLY A 329 -8.37 -10.92 -30.57
C GLY A 329 -6.97 -10.86 -29.97
N ALA A 330 -6.26 -9.78 -30.28
CA ALA A 330 -5.06 -9.39 -29.57
C ALA A 330 -5.49 -8.91 -28.17
N ALA A 331 -5.63 -9.87 -27.25
CA ALA A 331 -5.74 -9.57 -25.83
C ALA A 331 -4.64 -8.57 -25.48
N ALA A 332 -5.02 -7.44 -24.87
CA ALA A 332 -4.09 -6.36 -24.60
C ALA A 332 -2.83 -6.92 -23.89
N ALA A 333 -1.69 -6.83 -24.58
CA ALA A 333 -0.52 -7.62 -24.23
C ALA A 333 -0.05 -7.30 -22.81
N ALA A 334 0.11 -8.33 -22.00
CA ALA A 334 0.65 -8.19 -20.66
C ALA A 334 2.04 -7.52 -20.74
N VAL A 335 2.26 -6.48 -19.94
CA VAL A 335 3.56 -5.82 -19.86
C VAL A 335 4.44 -6.56 -18.87
N ARG A 336 5.64 -6.91 -19.33
CA ARG A 336 6.62 -7.70 -18.59
C ARG A 336 7.84 -6.86 -18.25
N VAL A 337 8.12 -6.73 -16.96
CA VAL A 337 9.17 -5.85 -16.43
C VAL A 337 10.24 -6.68 -15.73
N PRO A 338 11.47 -6.74 -16.28
CA PRO A 338 12.54 -7.46 -15.61
C PRO A 338 12.93 -6.76 -14.30
N ILE A 339 12.98 -7.52 -13.21
CA ILE A 339 13.46 -7.09 -11.91
C ILE A 339 14.96 -7.38 -11.85
N LYS A 340 15.75 -6.32 -11.63
CA LYS A 340 17.19 -6.44 -11.35
C LYS A 340 17.37 -6.46 -9.83
N PHE A 341 17.99 -7.52 -9.32
CA PHE A 341 18.34 -7.67 -7.91
C PHE A 341 19.69 -7.03 -7.60
#